data_AF-A0A804J275-F1
#
_entry.id   AF-A0A804J275-F1
#
_cell.length_a   1.000
_cell.length_b   1.000
_cell.length_c   1.000
_cell.angle_alpha   90.00
_cell.angle_beta   90.00
_cell.angle_gamma   90.00
#
_symmetry.space_group_name_H-M   'P 1'
#
loop_
_entity.id
_entity.type
_entity.pdbx_description
1 polymer ?
#
loop_
_entity_poly.entity_id
_entity_poly.type
_entity_poly.pdbx_seq_one_letter_code
_entity_poly.pdbx_strand_id
1 'polypeptide(L)'
;MSARMEDDPALTAVKNSIRALGRGFDANCDTRLLYCKGAAGSRVVEVDEQHARDLPIGDGLVVSNVSRDVKCTLESPRRESVGACGFYEMAEHFNTKALLSGNIPLGKFNSAFSFSGSKKIDAAATKSLAMDGKFIPLCKVQLTKHPSLLRDNVRAAVPRSWEPLSLARFIENYGTHVITSITVGGKDVIYVKQHISSTLSITEIKNYIQDAGDQRFSEVETRTSSGPMRMKGKAVDPFIFNSQGIYPQPLSAPYLSAKEDVTVIFRRRGGDDLVQNHVDWARTVPSAPDVIEMTFFPITSLLESIPGKDHLVRAINLYLEYKPPIEELRYFLEFQIPRIWAPVREEFPGHQRKEPVCPFLQFSIMGQKLYVSQEQVSVSRKPVTGLSLCLEGAKQNRLCIQVQHLATLPKILQPYWDTHVAIGAPNWKGPEEQDSRWFEPSLELSLEFGTLDRRTSCT
;
A
#
# COMPACT_ATOMS: atom_id res chain seq x y z
N MET A 1 -13.81 46.15 17.92
CA MET A 1 -13.79 44.68 18.00
C MET A 1 -14.37 44.14 16.70
N SER A 2 -13.52 43.74 15.76
CA SER A 2 -13.98 43.12 14.51
C SER A 2 -14.34 41.68 14.80
N ALA A 3 -15.63 41.34 14.77
CA ALA A 3 -16.07 39.95 14.76
C ALA A 3 -15.40 39.27 13.55
N ARG A 4 -14.58 38.24 13.79
CA ARG A 4 -14.14 37.35 12.71
C ARG A 4 -15.40 36.67 12.21
N MET A 5 -15.87 37.01 11.00
CA MET A 5 -16.78 36.12 10.27
C MET A 5 -16.07 34.77 10.19
N GLU A 6 -16.63 33.75 10.83
CA GLU A 6 -16.25 32.37 10.51
C GLU A 6 -16.54 32.18 9.03
N ASP A 7 -15.50 31.98 8.23
CA ASP A 7 -15.64 31.64 6.82
C ASP A 7 -16.53 30.38 6.75
N ASP A 8 -17.56 30.42 5.90
CA ASP A 8 -18.42 29.28 5.57
C ASP A 8 -17.56 27.99 5.42
N PRO A 9 -17.88 26.88 6.13
CA PRO A 9 -17.13 25.64 6.04
C PRO A 9 -16.93 25.16 4.60
N ALA A 10 -17.94 25.33 3.74
CA ALA A 10 -17.85 24.99 2.33
C ALA A 10 -16.80 25.84 1.61
N LEU A 11 -16.85 27.16 1.81
CA LEU A 11 -15.87 28.09 1.25
C LEU A 11 -14.45 27.77 1.75
N THR A 12 -14.30 27.40 3.02
CA THR A 12 -13.02 27.01 3.62
C THR A 12 -12.47 25.73 2.99
N ALA A 13 -13.31 24.70 2.80
CA ALA A 13 -12.92 23.44 2.17
C ALA A 13 -12.42 23.67 0.72
N VAL A 14 -13.09 24.54 -0.03
CA VAL A 14 -12.70 24.90 -1.39
C VAL A 14 -11.41 25.71 -1.42
N LYS A 15 -11.28 26.74 -0.57
CA LYS A 15 -10.04 27.54 -0.44
C LYS A 15 -8.83 26.63 -0.12
N ASN A 16 -8.99 25.70 0.80
CA ASN A 16 -7.94 24.75 1.16
C ASN A 16 -7.61 23.77 0.02
N SER A 17 -8.62 23.34 -0.73
CA SER A 17 -8.43 22.49 -1.91
C SER A 17 -7.66 23.21 -3.03
N ILE A 18 -7.98 24.48 -3.30
CA ILE A 18 -7.26 25.30 -4.29
C ILE A 18 -5.78 25.48 -3.89
N ARG A 19 -5.53 25.74 -2.60
CA ARG A 19 -4.15 25.84 -2.05
C ARG A 19 -3.37 24.53 -2.14
N ALA A 20 -4.07 23.39 -2.20
CA ALA A 20 -3.45 22.08 -2.29
C ALA A 20 -3.06 21.67 -3.71
N LEU A 21 -3.65 22.28 -4.74
CA LEU A 21 -3.28 22.02 -6.13
C LEU A 21 -1.81 22.35 -6.38
N GLY A 22 -1.11 21.42 -7.04
CA GLY A 22 0.32 21.50 -7.32
C GLY A 22 1.22 21.16 -6.13
N ARG A 23 0.68 20.78 -4.97
CA ARG A 23 1.47 20.27 -3.84
C ARG A 23 1.82 18.80 -4.02
N GLY A 24 2.87 18.40 -3.32
CA GLY A 24 3.26 17.00 -3.18
C GLY A 24 2.27 16.22 -2.32
N PHE A 25 2.14 14.93 -2.57
CA PHE A 25 1.23 14.03 -1.87
C PHE A 25 1.84 12.63 -1.76
N ASP A 26 1.55 11.97 -0.64
CA ASP A 26 1.90 10.57 -0.45
C ASP A 26 0.75 9.66 -0.88
N ALA A 27 0.90 9.02 -2.03
CA ALA A 27 -0.08 8.09 -2.58
C ALA A 27 -0.35 6.85 -1.69
N ASN A 28 0.49 6.56 -0.69
CA ASN A 28 0.22 5.52 0.30
C ASN A 28 -0.77 5.97 1.40
N CYS A 29 -1.13 7.26 1.46
CA CYS A 29 -2.11 7.80 2.41
C CYS A 29 -3.53 7.88 1.81
N ASP A 30 -4.53 7.99 2.69
CA ASP A 30 -5.92 8.31 2.32
C ASP A 30 -5.99 9.72 1.71
N THR A 31 -6.98 10.01 0.84
CA THR A 31 -7.14 11.28 0.14
C THR A 31 -7.68 12.39 1.04
N ARG A 32 -6.93 12.76 2.10
CA ARG A 32 -7.22 13.89 2.98
C ARG A 32 -6.15 14.95 2.82
N LEU A 33 -6.54 16.22 2.92
CA LEU A 33 -5.61 17.35 2.78
C LEU A 33 -4.48 17.34 3.82
N LEU A 34 -4.68 16.68 4.97
CA LEU A 34 -3.67 16.55 6.01
C LEU A 34 -2.41 15.80 5.55
N TYR A 35 -2.51 14.96 4.51
CA TYR A 35 -1.38 14.22 3.93
C TYR A 35 -0.67 14.98 2.80
N CYS A 36 -1.10 16.21 2.50
CA CYS A 36 -0.37 17.08 1.57
C CYS A 36 1.00 17.43 2.13
N LYS A 37 2.03 17.33 1.30
CA LYS A 37 3.42 17.51 1.67
C LYS A 37 3.86 18.98 1.65
N GLY A 38 4.90 19.27 2.42
CA GLY A 38 5.44 20.60 2.67
C GLY A 38 4.49 21.51 3.46
N ALA A 39 4.90 22.77 3.67
CA ALA A 39 4.09 23.78 4.36
C ALA A 39 2.86 24.20 3.53
N ALA A 40 1.88 24.87 4.17
CA ALA A 40 0.76 25.46 3.45
C ALA A 40 1.28 26.46 2.39
N GLY A 41 0.96 26.21 1.12
CA GLY A 41 1.43 27.02 -0.02
C GLY A 41 2.74 26.55 -0.66
N SER A 42 3.45 25.56 -0.11
CA SER A 42 4.64 25.00 -0.77
C SER A 42 4.22 24.05 -1.90
N ARG A 43 4.29 24.52 -3.14
CA ARG A 43 4.01 23.73 -4.33
C ARG A 43 5.26 23.00 -4.83
N VAL A 44 5.04 21.81 -5.37
CA VAL A 44 6.06 21.00 -6.04
C VAL A 44 6.25 21.45 -7.49
N VAL A 45 5.18 21.94 -8.11
CA VAL A 45 5.14 22.39 -9.50
C VAL A 45 4.82 23.87 -9.59
N GLU A 46 5.23 24.50 -10.69
CA GLU A 46 4.91 25.90 -10.94
C GLU A 46 3.43 26.07 -11.27
N VAL A 47 2.83 27.09 -10.65
CA VAL A 47 1.47 27.55 -10.88
C VAL A 47 1.54 29.07 -10.91
N ASP A 48 0.90 29.71 -11.88
CA ASP A 48 0.98 31.16 -12.05
C ASP A 48 0.45 31.90 -10.81
N GLU A 49 1.36 32.54 -10.07
CA GLU A 49 1.06 33.33 -8.87
C GLU A 49 0.91 34.83 -9.17
N GLN A 50 1.28 35.27 -10.38
CA GLN A 50 1.23 36.69 -10.79
C GLN A 50 -0.16 37.08 -11.30
N HIS A 51 -0.85 36.15 -11.95
CA HIS A 51 -2.15 36.39 -12.55
C HIS A 51 -3.26 35.71 -11.75
N ALA A 52 -3.83 36.48 -10.82
CA ALA A 52 -4.95 36.05 -10.00
C ALA A 52 -6.28 36.61 -10.52
N ARG A 53 -7.35 35.85 -10.31
CA ARG A 53 -8.73 36.21 -10.64
C ARG A 53 -9.69 35.73 -9.57
N ASP A 54 -10.90 36.28 -9.59
CA ASP A 54 -12.01 35.73 -8.84
C ASP A 54 -12.55 34.49 -9.55
N LEU A 55 -12.69 33.39 -8.81
CA LEU A 55 -13.16 32.10 -9.32
C LEU A 55 -14.56 31.80 -8.74
N PRO A 56 -15.61 31.78 -9.57
CA PRO A 56 -16.92 31.33 -9.13
C PRO A 56 -16.91 29.82 -8.89
N ILE A 57 -17.46 29.39 -7.76
CA ILE A 57 -17.48 27.98 -7.34
C ILE A 57 -18.86 27.33 -7.54
N GLY A 58 -19.93 28.13 -7.52
CA GLY A 58 -21.32 27.68 -7.52
C GLY A 58 -22.13 28.43 -6.45
N ASP A 59 -23.46 28.44 -6.54
CA ASP A 59 -24.40 29.01 -5.55
C ASP A 59 -24.09 30.46 -5.10
N GLY A 60 -23.50 31.26 -5.98
CA GLY A 60 -23.11 32.64 -5.69
C GLY A 60 -21.81 32.79 -4.87
N LEU A 61 -21.15 31.69 -4.51
CA LEU A 61 -19.85 31.71 -3.84
C LEU A 61 -18.71 32.01 -4.83
N VAL A 62 -17.83 32.91 -4.42
CA VAL A 62 -16.65 33.33 -5.18
C VAL A 62 -15.42 33.23 -4.28
N VAL A 63 -14.38 32.58 -4.78
CA VAL A 63 -13.05 32.58 -4.15
C VAL A 63 -12.20 33.59 -4.86
N SER A 64 -11.73 34.61 -4.13
CA SER A 64 -10.84 35.63 -4.65
C SER A 64 -9.39 35.17 -4.68
N ASN A 65 -8.57 35.87 -5.49
CA ASN A 65 -7.13 35.67 -5.59
C ASN A 65 -6.73 34.24 -6.00
N VAL A 66 -7.43 33.67 -6.98
CA VAL A 66 -7.14 32.32 -7.50
C VAL A 66 -6.33 32.42 -8.79
N SER A 67 -5.29 31.61 -8.91
CA SER A 67 -4.48 31.52 -10.14
C SER A 67 -5.34 31.23 -11.37
N ARG A 68 -5.01 31.87 -12.50
CA ARG A 68 -5.63 31.57 -13.80
C ARG A 68 -5.46 30.11 -14.25
N ASP A 69 -4.44 29.42 -13.74
CA ASP A 69 -4.18 28.01 -14.03
C ASP A 69 -5.10 27.05 -13.24
N VAL A 70 -6.04 27.57 -12.47
CA VAL A 70 -7.07 26.79 -11.77
C VAL A 70 -8.43 27.03 -12.41
N LYS A 71 -9.15 25.94 -12.64
CA LYS A 71 -10.58 25.95 -12.99
C LYS A 71 -11.40 25.22 -11.93
N CYS A 72 -12.62 25.69 -11.75
CA CYS A 72 -13.64 25.02 -10.95
C CYS A 72 -14.74 24.52 -11.89
N THR A 73 -15.22 23.30 -11.68
CA THR A 73 -16.37 22.72 -12.40
C THR A 73 -17.35 22.13 -11.41
N LEU A 74 -18.64 22.36 -11.64
CA LEU A 74 -19.71 21.67 -10.93
C LEU A 74 -19.86 20.26 -11.51
N GLU A 75 -20.02 19.25 -10.65
CA GLU A 75 -20.31 17.88 -11.06
C GLU A 75 -21.67 17.47 -10.49
N SER A 76 -22.39 16.59 -11.18
CA SER A 76 -23.68 16.09 -10.70
C SER A 76 -23.50 14.93 -9.72
N PRO A 77 -24.44 14.74 -8.76
CA PRO A 77 -24.51 13.53 -7.96
C PRO A 77 -24.53 12.27 -8.82
N ARG A 78 -23.86 11.22 -8.35
CA ARG A 78 -23.76 9.94 -9.07
C ARG A 78 -23.74 8.76 -8.11
N ARG A 79 -24.28 7.63 -8.56
CA ARG A 79 -24.10 6.33 -7.90
C ARG A 79 -23.03 5.56 -8.65
N GLU A 80 -22.09 5.00 -7.91
CA GLU A 80 -21.04 4.13 -8.46
C GLU A 80 -21.13 2.78 -7.79
N SER A 81 -21.17 1.72 -8.59
CA SER A 81 -21.19 0.35 -8.11
C SER A 81 -20.19 -0.47 -8.90
N VAL A 82 -19.38 -1.26 -8.19
CA VAL A 82 -18.45 -2.23 -8.73
C VAL A 82 -18.82 -3.56 -8.10
N GLY A 83 -19.25 -4.51 -8.94
CA GLY A 83 -19.56 -5.87 -8.51
C GLY A 83 -18.33 -6.59 -7.95
N ALA A 84 -18.54 -7.80 -7.44
CA ALA A 84 -17.48 -8.60 -6.86
C ALA A 84 -16.35 -8.89 -7.88
N CYS A 85 -15.15 -8.38 -7.60
CA CYS A 85 -13.98 -8.53 -8.45
C CYS A 85 -12.71 -8.82 -7.62
N GLY A 86 -11.60 -9.15 -8.30
CA GLY A 86 -10.35 -9.50 -7.62
C GLY A 86 -9.65 -8.29 -6.97
N PHE A 87 -8.71 -8.56 -6.05
CA PHE A 87 -7.94 -7.52 -5.36
C PHE A 87 -7.28 -6.53 -6.32
N TYR A 88 -6.58 -7.03 -7.35
CA TYR A 88 -5.84 -6.19 -8.30
C TYR A 88 -6.76 -5.40 -9.24
N GLU A 89 -7.90 -5.97 -9.62
CA GLU A 89 -8.89 -5.31 -10.48
C GLU A 89 -9.55 -4.14 -9.73
N MET A 90 -9.93 -4.35 -8.46
CA MET A 90 -10.44 -3.27 -7.61
C MET A 90 -9.35 -2.20 -7.35
N ALA A 91 -8.10 -2.59 -7.14
CA ALA A 91 -7.00 -1.63 -6.99
C ALA A 91 -6.82 -0.77 -8.27
N GLU A 92 -6.86 -1.40 -9.45
CA GLU A 92 -6.79 -0.70 -10.74
C GLU A 92 -7.98 0.25 -10.95
N HIS A 93 -9.18 -0.12 -10.50
CA HIS A 93 -10.35 0.77 -10.52
C HIS A 93 -10.08 2.06 -9.72
N PHE A 94 -9.56 1.93 -8.49
CA PHE A 94 -9.20 3.08 -7.66
C PHE A 94 -8.08 3.93 -8.28
N ASN A 95 -7.11 3.30 -8.94
CA ASN A 95 -6.00 3.99 -9.60
C ASN A 95 -6.48 4.79 -10.81
N THR A 96 -7.34 4.19 -11.65
CA THR A 96 -7.93 4.84 -12.82
C THR A 96 -8.73 6.08 -12.40
N LYS A 97 -9.51 6.00 -11.31
CA LYS A 97 -10.23 7.15 -10.72
C LYS A 97 -9.30 8.27 -10.25
N ALA A 98 -8.05 7.94 -9.90
CA ALA A 98 -7.02 8.90 -9.51
C ALA A 98 -6.14 9.39 -10.68
N LEU A 99 -6.47 9.00 -11.93
CA LEU A 99 -5.68 9.23 -13.15
C LEU A 99 -4.29 8.56 -13.13
N LEU A 100 -4.19 7.42 -12.46
CA LEU A 100 -2.98 6.60 -12.39
C LEU A 100 -3.22 5.25 -13.09
N SER A 101 -2.16 4.70 -13.68
CA SER A 101 -2.18 3.38 -14.31
C SER A 101 -1.66 2.27 -13.38
N GLY A 102 -2.05 1.04 -13.66
CA GLY A 102 -1.57 -0.15 -12.95
C GLY A 102 -2.36 -0.44 -11.66
N ASN A 103 -1.88 -1.40 -10.88
CA ASN A 103 -2.63 -2.01 -9.78
C ASN A 103 -1.91 -1.94 -8.42
N ILE A 104 -0.95 -1.02 -8.27
CA ILE A 104 -0.34 -0.76 -6.96
C ILE A 104 -1.45 -0.18 -6.07
N PRO A 105 -1.78 -0.82 -4.93
CA PRO A 105 -2.88 -0.38 -4.10
C PRO A 105 -2.57 1.00 -3.49
N LEU A 106 -3.38 2.02 -3.79
CA LEU A 106 -3.23 3.33 -3.18
C LEU A 106 -3.67 3.34 -1.71
N GLY A 107 -3.26 4.35 -0.95
CA GLY A 107 -3.72 4.55 0.42
C GLY A 107 -5.23 4.73 0.55
N LYS A 108 -5.86 5.37 -0.45
CA LYS A 108 -7.33 5.44 -0.56
C LYS A 108 -7.98 4.05 -0.64
N PHE A 109 -7.41 3.17 -1.44
CA PHE A 109 -7.89 1.78 -1.58
C PHE A 109 -7.70 1.01 -0.26
N ASN A 110 -6.51 1.12 0.35
CA ASN A 110 -6.24 0.48 1.64
C ASN A 110 -7.20 0.97 2.73
N SER A 111 -7.43 2.29 2.82
CA SER A 111 -8.34 2.88 3.80
C SER A 111 -9.80 2.51 3.55
N ALA A 112 -10.22 2.31 2.29
CA ALA A 112 -11.58 1.91 1.94
C ALA A 112 -11.91 0.50 2.46
N PHE A 113 -10.99 -0.45 2.29
CA PHE A 113 -11.18 -1.86 2.65
C PHE A 113 -10.52 -2.27 3.99
N SER A 114 -9.99 -1.29 4.74
CA SER A 114 -9.25 -1.50 5.98
C SER A 114 -8.09 -2.51 5.82
N PHE A 115 -7.29 -2.35 4.77
CA PHE A 115 -6.06 -3.10 4.58
C PHE A 115 -4.89 -2.44 5.32
N SER A 116 -4.14 -3.24 6.08
CA SER A 116 -2.97 -2.83 6.86
C SER A 116 -1.74 -3.69 6.60
N GLY A 117 -1.87 -4.75 5.80
CA GLY A 117 -0.78 -5.68 5.50
C GLY A 117 0.06 -5.22 4.31
N SER A 118 1.00 -6.09 3.94
CA SER A 118 1.70 -5.92 2.66
C SER A 118 0.77 -6.29 1.51
N LYS A 119 0.98 -5.67 0.34
CA LYS A 119 0.22 -5.94 -0.90
C LYS A 119 0.05 -7.43 -1.18
N LYS A 120 1.11 -8.24 -1.00
CA LYS A 120 1.09 -9.68 -1.26
C LYS A 120 0.22 -10.46 -0.27
N ILE A 121 0.31 -10.11 1.02
CA ILE A 121 -0.46 -10.78 2.08
C ILE A 121 -1.94 -10.43 1.93
N ASP A 122 -2.25 -9.15 1.77
CA ASP A 122 -3.63 -8.67 1.63
C ASP A 122 -4.29 -9.24 0.36
N ALA A 123 -3.56 -9.31 -0.75
CA ALA A 123 -4.05 -9.93 -1.98
C ALA A 123 -4.29 -11.43 -1.81
N ALA A 124 -3.38 -12.17 -1.16
CA ALA A 124 -3.53 -13.61 -0.93
C ALA A 124 -4.69 -13.96 0.01
N ALA A 125 -4.98 -13.09 0.98
CA ALA A 125 -6.09 -13.25 1.92
C ALA A 125 -7.45 -12.85 1.32
N THR A 126 -7.48 -12.16 0.18
CA THR A 126 -8.72 -11.61 -0.41
C THR A 126 -9.25 -12.49 -1.53
N LYS A 127 -10.49 -12.97 -1.39
CA LYS A 127 -11.22 -13.69 -2.46
C LYS A 127 -11.81 -12.73 -3.48
N SER A 128 -12.57 -11.76 -3.00
CA SER A 128 -13.20 -10.74 -3.83
C SER A 128 -13.47 -9.46 -3.03
N LEU A 129 -13.60 -8.35 -3.75
CA LEU A 129 -13.96 -7.03 -3.24
C LEU A 129 -15.15 -6.49 -4.04
N ALA A 130 -16.04 -5.77 -3.38
CA ALA A 130 -17.15 -5.08 -4.04
C ALA A 130 -17.39 -3.71 -3.38
N MET A 131 -18.02 -2.79 -4.12
CA MET A 131 -18.44 -1.51 -3.58
C MET A 131 -19.71 -0.98 -4.22
N ASP A 132 -20.51 -0.25 -3.46
CA ASP A 132 -21.63 0.56 -3.97
C ASP A 132 -21.74 1.83 -3.13
N GLY A 133 -21.82 2.98 -3.78
CA GLY A 133 -21.85 4.27 -3.10
C GLY A 133 -22.46 5.40 -3.90
N LYS A 134 -23.02 6.37 -3.18
CA LYS A 134 -23.47 7.65 -3.73
C LYS A 134 -22.43 8.74 -3.45
N PHE A 135 -22.10 9.48 -4.49
CA PHE A 135 -21.18 10.61 -4.48
C PHE A 135 -21.97 11.88 -4.78
N ILE A 136 -21.81 12.90 -3.95
CA ILE A 136 -22.44 14.21 -4.06
C ILE A 136 -21.31 15.24 -4.19
N PRO A 137 -20.67 15.32 -5.38
CA PRO A 137 -19.67 16.35 -5.62
C PRO A 137 -20.36 17.70 -5.69
N LEU A 138 -19.84 18.69 -4.96
CA LEU A 138 -20.31 20.07 -5.04
C LEU A 138 -19.49 20.85 -6.05
N CYS A 139 -18.17 20.69 -5.98
CA CYS A 139 -17.27 21.30 -6.96
C CYS A 139 -15.98 20.49 -7.11
N LYS A 140 -15.37 20.62 -8.28
CA LYS A 140 -14.06 20.08 -8.59
C LYS A 140 -13.13 21.19 -9.01
N VAL A 141 -12.07 21.39 -8.23
CA VAL A 141 -10.99 22.31 -8.55
C VAL A 141 -9.84 21.54 -9.16
N GLN A 142 -9.30 22.04 -10.27
CA GLN A 142 -8.26 21.34 -11.02
C GLN A 142 -7.33 22.30 -11.74
N LEU A 143 -6.08 21.87 -11.93
CA LEU A 143 -5.12 22.57 -12.77
C LEU A 143 -5.57 22.50 -14.24
N THR A 144 -5.47 23.62 -14.96
CA THR A 144 -5.84 23.71 -16.38
C THR A 144 -4.79 23.10 -17.28
N LYS A 145 -3.52 23.15 -16.86
CA LYS A 145 -2.37 22.59 -17.57
C LYS A 145 -1.89 21.36 -16.83
N HIS A 146 -1.41 20.39 -17.58
CA HIS A 146 -0.65 19.29 -17.00
C HIS A 146 0.63 19.83 -16.36
N PRO A 147 1.02 19.33 -15.17
CA PRO A 147 2.29 19.70 -14.59
C PRO A 147 3.42 19.36 -15.54
N SER A 148 4.31 20.32 -15.80
CA SER A 148 5.41 20.16 -16.76
C SER A 148 6.78 20.42 -16.14
N LEU A 149 6.86 21.31 -15.14
CA LEU A 149 8.11 21.70 -14.51
C LEU A 149 8.02 21.64 -12.98
N LEU A 150 9.02 21.02 -12.35
CA LEU A 150 9.25 21.11 -10.92
C LEU A 150 9.84 22.47 -10.56
N ARG A 151 9.46 23.03 -9.42
CA ARG A 151 10.14 24.24 -8.90
C ARG A 151 11.62 23.95 -8.64
N ASP A 152 12.46 24.96 -8.83
CA ASP A 152 13.92 24.83 -8.72
C ASP A 152 14.39 24.25 -7.38
N ASN A 153 13.73 24.61 -6.28
CA ASN A 153 14.05 24.09 -4.95
C ASN A 153 13.78 22.58 -4.83
N VAL A 154 12.75 22.06 -5.51
CA VAL A 154 12.46 20.62 -5.54
C VAL A 154 13.45 19.91 -6.44
N ARG A 155 13.75 20.49 -7.60
CA ARG A 155 14.77 19.97 -8.54
C ARG A 155 16.14 19.86 -7.86
N ALA A 156 16.54 20.87 -7.09
CA ALA A 156 17.79 20.88 -6.34
C ALA A 156 17.84 19.83 -5.22
N ALA A 157 16.68 19.40 -4.70
CA ALA A 157 16.59 18.41 -3.64
C ALA A 157 16.69 16.96 -4.13
N VAL A 158 16.68 16.71 -5.45
CA VAL A 158 16.78 15.35 -6.01
C VAL A 158 18.17 14.77 -5.73
N PRO A 159 18.29 13.63 -5.04
CA PRO A 159 19.57 13.01 -4.75
C PRO A 159 20.27 12.51 -6.03
N ARG A 160 21.60 12.73 -6.11
CA ARG A 160 22.41 12.34 -7.29
C ARG A 160 22.88 10.88 -7.27
N SER A 161 22.87 10.24 -6.11
CA SER A 161 23.31 8.86 -5.88
C SER A 161 22.32 8.12 -4.98
N TRP A 162 22.50 6.80 -4.82
CA TRP A 162 21.73 6.00 -3.86
C TRP A 162 22.11 6.35 -2.40
N GLU A 163 21.55 7.44 -1.90
CA GLU A 163 21.70 7.92 -0.51
C GLU A 163 20.39 7.72 0.27
N PRO A 164 20.25 6.64 1.06
CA PRO A 164 18.98 6.28 1.72
C PRO A 164 18.35 7.42 2.54
N LEU A 165 19.15 8.17 3.29
CA LEU A 165 18.65 9.31 4.09
C LEU A 165 18.07 10.41 3.21
N SER A 166 18.78 10.80 2.13
CA SER A 166 18.34 11.87 1.24
C SER A 166 17.12 11.46 0.42
N LEU A 167 17.06 10.20 -0.02
CA LEU A 167 15.92 9.63 -0.73
C LEU A 167 14.67 9.58 0.16
N ALA A 168 14.81 9.08 1.39
CA ALA A 168 13.71 9.06 2.36
C ALA A 168 13.20 10.47 2.67
N ARG A 169 14.11 11.43 2.94
CA ARG A 169 13.76 12.83 3.15
C ARG A 169 13.05 13.47 1.96
N PHE A 170 13.45 13.14 0.73
CA PHE A 170 12.75 13.65 -0.45
C PHE A 170 11.29 13.19 -0.47
N ILE A 171 11.05 11.88 -0.29
CA ILE A 171 9.70 11.30 -0.27
C ILE A 171 8.88 11.85 0.90
N GLU A 172 9.50 12.03 2.06
CA GLU A 172 8.86 12.61 3.24
C GLU A 172 8.41 14.05 3.00
N ASN A 173 9.27 14.88 2.40
CA ASN A 173 9.05 16.32 2.22
C ASN A 173 8.21 16.70 0.98
N TYR A 174 8.33 15.93 -0.10
CA TYR A 174 7.69 16.23 -1.40
C TYR A 174 6.67 15.18 -1.82
N GLY A 175 6.64 14.01 -1.18
CA GLY A 175 5.72 12.93 -1.52
C GLY A 175 6.17 12.13 -2.73
N THR A 176 5.23 11.37 -3.28
CA THR A 176 5.43 10.51 -4.46
C THR A 176 4.73 11.08 -5.70
N HIS A 177 3.65 11.83 -5.50
CA HIS A 177 2.81 12.38 -6.55
C HIS A 177 2.49 13.86 -6.31
N VAL A 178 2.04 14.54 -7.37
CA VAL A 178 1.54 15.92 -7.34
C VAL A 178 0.02 15.90 -7.46
N ILE A 179 -0.67 16.71 -6.67
CA ILE A 179 -2.14 16.83 -6.74
C ILE A 179 -2.52 17.69 -7.95
N THR A 180 -3.32 17.14 -8.87
CA THR A 180 -3.78 17.82 -10.09
C THR A 180 -5.25 18.24 -10.06
N SER A 181 -6.10 17.50 -9.35
CA SER A 181 -7.46 17.92 -9.06
C SER A 181 -7.93 17.45 -7.68
N ILE A 182 -8.91 18.16 -7.13
CA ILE A 182 -9.59 17.82 -5.89
C ILE A 182 -11.10 18.03 -6.08
N THR A 183 -11.88 17.03 -5.70
CA THR A 183 -13.35 17.11 -5.66
C THR A 183 -13.81 17.26 -4.21
N VAL A 184 -14.56 18.33 -3.94
CA VAL A 184 -15.13 18.68 -2.64
C VAL A 184 -16.63 18.37 -2.65
N GLY A 185 -17.12 17.70 -1.61
CA GLY A 185 -18.52 17.35 -1.46
C GLY A 185 -18.73 16.28 -0.40
N GLY A 186 -19.64 15.34 -0.69
CA GLY A 186 -19.98 14.23 0.20
C GLY A 186 -19.90 12.89 -0.52
N LYS A 187 -19.55 11.82 0.20
CA LYS A 187 -19.71 10.45 -0.28
C LYS A 187 -20.19 9.52 0.82
N ASP A 188 -21.01 8.56 0.44
CA ASP A 188 -21.51 7.50 1.30
C ASP A 188 -21.37 6.18 0.56
N VAL A 189 -20.46 5.32 1.02
CA VAL A 189 -20.03 4.12 0.29
C VAL A 189 -20.02 2.90 1.20
N ILE A 190 -20.55 1.80 0.68
CA ILE A 190 -20.48 0.46 1.25
C ILE A 190 -19.36 -0.28 0.54
N TYR A 191 -18.43 -0.85 1.29
CA TYR A 191 -17.38 -1.73 0.81
C TYR A 191 -17.59 -3.13 1.38
N VAL A 192 -17.43 -4.15 0.55
CA VAL A 192 -17.48 -5.55 0.97
C VAL A 192 -16.15 -6.20 0.67
N LYS A 193 -15.55 -6.80 1.69
CA LYS A 193 -14.30 -7.56 1.61
C LYS A 193 -14.58 -9.02 1.93
N GLN A 194 -14.43 -9.89 0.94
CA GLN A 194 -14.59 -11.33 1.09
C GLN A 194 -13.21 -11.99 1.29
N HIS A 195 -13.02 -12.70 2.39
CA HIS A 195 -11.78 -13.43 2.67
C HIS A 195 -11.70 -14.74 1.87
N ILE A 196 -10.48 -15.25 1.65
CA ILE A 196 -10.22 -16.46 0.84
C ILE A 196 -10.92 -17.72 1.38
N SER A 197 -11.18 -17.80 2.68
CA SER A 197 -11.89 -18.93 3.32
C SER A 197 -13.42 -18.90 3.14
N SER A 198 -14.00 -17.78 2.69
CA SER A 198 -15.45 -17.65 2.48
C SER A 198 -15.95 -18.69 1.47
N THR A 199 -17.05 -19.37 1.80
CA THR A 199 -17.72 -20.33 0.90
C THR A 199 -18.63 -19.67 -0.14
N LEU A 200 -19.08 -18.43 0.12
CA LEU A 200 -19.94 -17.68 -0.81
C LEU A 200 -19.32 -17.50 -2.19
N SER A 201 -20.15 -17.56 -3.22
CA SER A 201 -19.81 -17.29 -4.61
C SER A 201 -19.70 -15.79 -4.90
N ILE A 202 -19.04 -15.45 -6.01
CA ILE A 202 -18.93 -14.07 -6.51
C ILE A 202 -20.32 -13.49 -6.80
N THR A 203 -21.24 -14.30 -7.32
CA THR A 203 -22.62 -13.88 -7.61
C THR A 203 -23.39 -13.54 -6.35
N GLU A 204 -23.23 -14.31 -5.27
CA GLU A 204 -23.87 -14.00 -3.98
C GLU A 204 -23.36 -12.68 -3.41
N ILE A 205 -22.05 -12.43 -3.45
CA ILE A 205 -21.48 -11.13 -3.02
C ILE A 205 -21.97 -9.98 -3.89
N LYS A 206 -22.08 -10.19 -5.21
CA LYS A 206 -22.59 -9.19 -6.15
C LYS A 206 -24.06 -8.84 -5.85
N ASN A 207 -24.91 -9.84 -5.62
CA ASN A 207 -26.31 -9.61 -5.27
C ASN A 207 -26.42 -8.93 -3.91
N TYR A 208 -25.61 -9.36 -2.94
CA TYR A 208 -25.57 -8.76 -1.61
C TYR A 208 -25.26 -7.26 -1.64
N ILE A 209 -24.19 -6.84 -2.34
CA ILE A 209 -23.81 -5.42 -2.38
C ILE A 209 -24.87 -4.59 -3.09
N GLN A 210 -25.52 -5.15 -4.12
CA GLN A 210 -26.60 -4.49 -4.83
C GLN A 210 -27.82 -4.27 -3.92
N ASP A 211 -28.27 -5.33 -3.22
CA ASP A 211 -29.40 -5.25 -2.29
C ASP A 211 -29.11 -4.28 -1.13
N ALA A 212 -27.90 -4.34 -0.58
CA ALA A 212 -27.46 -3.43 0.49
C ALA A 212 -27.41 -1.98 0.02
N GLY A 213 -26.93 -1.74 -1.21
CA GLY A 213 -26.91 -0.42 -1.84
C GLY A 213 -28.32 0.11 -2.10
N ASP A 214 -29.21 -0.70 -2.67
CA ASP A 214 -30.59 -0.32 -2.97
C ASP A 214 -31.37 0.03 -1.70
N GLN A 215 -31.17 -0.73 -0.62
CA GLN A 215 -31.76 -0.42 0.68
C GLN A 215 -31.20 0.88 1.29
N ARG A 216 -29.88 1.08 1.23
CA ARG A 216 -29.22 2.26 1.83
C ARG A 216 -29.54 3.55 1.08
N PHE A 217 -29.64 3.48 -0.24
CA PHE A 217 -29.73 4.64 -1.13
C PHE A 217 -31.12 4.88 -1.72
N SER A 218 -32.12 4.09 -1.33
CA SER A 218 -33.53 4.29 -1.69
C SER A 218 -34.03 5.65 -1.20
N GLU A 219 -34.75 6.34 -2.09
CA GLU A 219 -35.37 7.65 -1.81
C GLU A 219 -36.72 7.54 -1.11
N VAL A 220 -37.22 6.32 -0.91
CA VAL A 220 -38.48 6.10 -0.18
C VAL A 220 -38.21 6.39 1.30
N GLU A 221 -38.60 7.60 1.72
CA GLU A 221 -38.75 7.94 3.14
C GLU A 221 -39.46 6.78 3.82
N THR A 222 -38.85 6.19 4.83
CA THR A 222 -39.50 5.18 5.69
C THR A 222 -40.50 5.89 6.61
N ARG A 223 -41.45 6.62 6.03
CA ARG A 223 -42.72 6.97 6.65
C ARG A 223 -43.67 5.81 6.41
N THR A 224 -43.48 4.73 7.17
CA THR A 224 -44.54 3.86 7.70
C THR A 224 -43.92 2.63 8.36
N SER A 225 -44.05 2.56 9.67
CA SER A 225 -44.13 1.27 10.35
C SER A 225 -45.44 0.60 9.93
N SER A 226 -45.42 -0.41 9.06
CA SER A 226 -46.48 -1.42 8.98
C SER A 226 -46.18 -2.52 7.95
N GLY A 227 -46.04 -3.77 8.43
CA GLY A 227 -46.40 -4.97 7.65
C GLY A 227 -45.30 -6.03 7.49
N PRO A 228 -45.55 -7.32 7.82
CA PRO A 228 -44.50 -8.26 8.21
C PRO A 228 -44.01 -9.15 7.06
N MET A 229 -42.71 -9.43 6.99
CA MET A 229 -42.20 -10.59 6.26
C MET A 229 -41.69 -11.64 7.25
N ARG A 230 -42.36 -12.79 7.25
CA ARG A 230 -42.01 -13.97 8.01
C ARG A 230 -40.64 -14.50 7.54
N MET A 231 -39.69 -14.59 8.45
CA MET A 231 -38.73 -15.71 8.46
C MET A 231 -38.47 -16.14 9.89
N LYS A 232 -38.66 -17.43 10.11
CA LYS A 232 -38.61 -18.12 11.39
C LYS A 232 -37.13 -18.44 11.67
N GLY A 233 -36.53 -17.78 12.65
CA GLY A 233 -35.15 -18.05 13.07
C GLY A 233 -34.83 -17.24 14.33
N LYS A 234 -34.33 -17.91 15.37
CA LYS A 234 -34.24 -17.44 16.75
C LYS A 234 -33.57 -16.07 16.90
N ALA A 235 -34.20 -15.22 17.72
CA ALA A 235 -33.63 -13.99 18.25
C ALA A 235 -32.27 -14.29 18.90
N VAL A 236 -31.23 -13.65 18.37
CA VAL A 236 -29.93 -13.49 19.02
C VAL A 236 -29.59 -12.01 18.86
N ASP A 237 -29.16 -11.39 19.96
CA ASP A 237 -29.07 -9.94 20.18
C ASP A 237 -28.46 -9.09 19.04
N PRO A 238 -28.86 -7.80 18.90
CA PRO A 238 -28.40 -6.92 17.81
C PRO A 238 -26.98 -6.37 17.95
N PHE A 239 -26.14 -6.88 18.86
CA PHE A 239 -24.83 -6.30 19.11
C PHE A 239 -23.71 -7.30 18.90
N ILE A 240 -22.63 -6.80 18.30
CA ILE A 240 -21.34 -7.44 17.97
C ILE A 240 -21.25 -7.88 16.49
N PHE A 241 -21.18 -6.88 15.60
CA PHE A 241 -20.39 -7.02 14.38
C PHE A 241 -19.01 -6.43 14.67
N ASN A 242 -17.93 -7.15 14.35
CA ASN A 242 -16.56 -6.61 14.35
C ASN A 242 -16.40 -5.59 13.21
N SER A 243 -17.06 -4.46 13.33
CA SER A 243 -17.00 -3.34 12.39
C SER A 243 -15.87 -2.40 12.82
N GLN A 244 -14.75 -2.45 12.10
CA GLN A 244 -13.70 -1.44 12.24
C GLN A 244 -14.15 -0.16 11.51
N GLY A 245 -15.04 0.60 12.15
CA GLY A 245 -15.49 1.91 11.72
C GLY A 245 -16.48 2.53 12.70
N ILE A 246 -16.14 3.70 13.24
CA ILE A 246 -17.01 4.53 14.07
C ILE A 246 -17.98 5.26 13.12
N TYR A 247 -18.93 4.56 12.52
CA TYR A 247 -19.99 5.21 11.76
C TYR A 247 -21.32 4.53 12.01
N PRO A 248 -22.42 5.29 11.98
CA PRO A 248 -23.69 4.70 12.32
C PRO A 248 -24.19 3.71 11.27
N GLN A 249 -24.48 2.50 11.73
CA GLN A 249 -24.96 1.39 10.90
C GLN A 249 -26.46 1.55 10.63
N PRO A 250 -26.94 1.35 9.39
CA PRO A 250 -28.37 1.24 9.17
C PRO A 250 -28.90 -0.03 9.87
N LEU A 251 -30.01 0.10 10.60
CA LEU A 251 -30.68 -0.98 11.33
C LEU A 251 -31.14 -2.17 10.45
N SER A 252 -31.04 -2.06 9.12
CA SER A 252 -31.66 -2.97 8.15
C SER A 252 -30.70 -3.56 7.11
N ALA A 253 -29.38 -3.47 7.25
CA ALA A 253 -28.46 -4.07 6.27
C ALA A 253 -28.76 -5.59 6.14
N PRO A 254 -28.75 -6.17 4.91
CA PRO A 254 -29.01 -7.59 4.75
C PRO A 254 -27.98 -8.37 5.59
N TYR A 255 -28.47 -9.35 6.35
CA TYR A 255 -27.66 -10.06 7.33
C TYR A 255 -26.78 -11.08 6.61
N LEU A 256 -25.46 -10.83 6.57
CA LEU A 256 -24.48 -11.90 6.36
C LEU A 256 -24.02 -12.37 7.73
N SER A 257 -24.03 -13.69 7.94
CA SER A 257 -23.57 -14.28 9.19
C SER A 257 -22.08 -13.98 9.37
N ALA A 258 -21.66 -13.59 10.58
CA ALA A 258 -20.23 -13.44 10.92
C ALA A 258 -19.40 -14.71 10.65
N LYS A 259 -20.06 -15.86 10.42
CA LYS A 259 -19.45 -17.13 10.04
C LYS A 259 -19.07 -17.26 8.55
N GLU A 260 -19.38 -16.28 7.71
CA GLU A 260 -19.17 -16.38 6.25
C GLU A 260 -17.85 -15.76 5.80
N ASP A 261 -16.99 -15.30 6.71
CA ASP A 261 -15.69 -14.67 6.42
C ASP A 261 -15.80 -13.48 5.44
N VAL A 262 -16.89 -12.71 5.58
CA VAL A 262 -17.14 -11.46 4.84
C VAL A 262 -17.14 -10.29 5.81
N THR A 263 -16.43 -9.22 5.45
CA THR A 263 -16.43 -7.95 6.18
C THR A 263 -17.15 -6.88 5.37
N VAL A 264 -18.15 -6.25 5.98
CA VAL A 264 -18.88 -5.10 5.40
C VAL A 264 -18.43 -3.83 6.09
N ILE A 265 -18.07 -2.82 5.31
CA ILE A 265 -17.43 -1.60 5.78
C ILE A 265 -18.19 -0.40 5.22
N PHE A 266 -18.74 0.41 6.12
CA PHE A 266 -19.38 1.67 5.75
C PHE A 266 -18.39 2.81 5.92
N ARG A 267 -18.30 3.67 4.90
CA ARG A 267 -17.43 4.85 4.90
C ARG A 267 -18.20 6.03 4.35
N ARG A 268 -18.29 7.06 5.20
CA ARG A 268 -18.87 8.36 4.87
C ARG A 268 -17.80 9.44 4.96
N ARG A 269 -17.94 10.49 4.15
CA ARG A 269 -17.08 11.67 4.19
C ARG A 269 -17.86 12.88 3.69
N GLY A 270 -17.74 14.01 4.38
CA GLY A 270 -18.54 15.21 4.14
C GLY A 270 -19.96 15.07 4.70
N GLY A 271 -20.61 16.18 5.01
CA GLY A 271 -21.88 16.22 5.74
C GLY A 271 -21.72 15.92 7.23
N ASP A 272 -22.86 15.82 7.92
CA ASP A 272 -22.93 15.49 9.34
C ASP A 272 -22.97 13.97 9.57
N ASP A 273 -21.88 13.41 10.11
CA ASP A 273 -21.74 11.98 10.36
C ASP A 273 -22.73 11.44 11.41
N LEU A 274 -23.40 12.30 12.18
CA LEU A 274 -24.42 11.89 13.16
C LEU A 274 -25.76 11.49 12.49
N VAL A 275 -26.02 11.98 11.28
CA VAL A 275 -27.28 11.76 10.56
C VAL A 275 -27.32 10.35 9.96
N GLN A 276 -28.23 9.49 10.38
CA GLN A 276 -28.28 8.09 9.92
C GLN A 276 -28.68 7.94 8.45
N ASN A 277 -29.84 8.51 8.13
CA ASN A 277 -30.49 8.34 6.84
C ASN A 277 -29.68 9.02 5.73
N HIS A 278 -29.52 8.34 4.60
CA HIS A 278 -28.74 8.85 3.48
C HIS A 278 -29.33 10.15 2.89
N VAL A 279 -30.65 10.23 2.72
CA VAL A 279 -31.33 11.40 2.13
C VAL A 279 -31.18 12.62 3.04
N ASP A 280 -31.33 12.44 4.35
CA ASP A 280 -31.12 13.53 5.31
C ASP A 280 -29.65 13.94 5.39
N TRP A 281 -28.74 12.97 5.42
CA TRP A 281 -27.29 13.24 5.40
C TRP A 281 -26.89 14.00 4.13
N ALA A 282 -27.42 13.63 2.97
CA ALA A 282 -27.15 14.28 1.69
C ALA A 282 -27.48 15.79 1.72
N ARG A 283 -28.53 16.19 2.45
CA ARG A 283 -28.92 17.60 2.64
C ARG A 283 -27.93 18.40 3.48
N THR A 284 -27.12 17.73 4.31
CA THR A 284 -26.07 18.37 5.14
C THR A 284 -24.74 18.54 4.40
N VAL A 285 -24.55 17.88 3.26
CA VAL A 285 -23.29 17.95 2.49
C VAL A 285 -22.93 19.37 2.05
N PRO A 286 -23.86 20.21 1.53
CA PRO A 286 -23.55 21.59 1.16
C PRO A 286 -23.02 22.45 2.31
N SER A 287 -23.47 22.22 3.55
CA SER A 287 -23.05 23.02 4.71
C SER A 287 -21.77 22.51 5.39
N ALA A 288 -21.37 21.27 5.14
CA ALA A 288 -20.17 20.67 5.73
C ALA A 288 -19.41 19.74 4.76
N PRO A 289 -19.00 20.20 3.56
CA PRO A 289 -18.37 19.32 2.60
C PRO A 289 -16.91 19.00 2.96
N ASP A 290 -16.40 17.90 2.43
CA ASP A 290 -15.01 17.47 2.59
C ASP A 290 -14.45 16.93 1.26
N VAL A 291 -13.15 16.63 1.22
CA VAL A 291 -12.46 16.11 0.03
C VAL A 291 -12.80 14.63 -0.19
N ILE A 292 -13.56 14.35 -1.24
CA ILE A 292 -14.03 13.00 -1.56
C ILE A 292 -13.16 12.28 -2.60
N GLU A 293 -12.50 13.05 -3.47
CA GLU A 293 -11.63 12.54 -4.54
C GLU A 293 -10.44 13.47 -4.82
N MET A 294 -9.33 12.88 -5.24
CA MET A 294 -8.14 13.57 -5.72
C MET A 294 -7.64 12.85 -6.96
N THR A 295 -7.06 13.60 -7.89
CA THR A 295 -6.27 13.03 -8.99
C THR A 295 -4.83 13.48 -8.89
N PHE A 296 -3.94 12.67 -9.47
CA PHE A 296 -2.51 12.78 -9.25
C PHE A 296 -1.71 12.77 -10.54
N PHE A 297 -0.49 13.31 -10.45
CA PHE A 297 0.55 13.18 -11.47
C PHE A 297 1.85 12.69 -10.81
N PRO A 298 2.49 11.60 -11.27
CA PRO A 298 3.71 11.10 -10.65
C PRO A 298 4.84 12.14 -10.68
N ILE A 299 5.50 12.38 -9.53
CA ILE A 299 6.66 13.29 -9.49
C ILE A 299 7.77 12.76 -10.40
N THR A 300 7.91 11.44 -10.51
CA THR A 300 8.89 10.76 -11.37
C THR A 300 8.77 11.16 -12.84
N SER A 301 7.57 11.45 -13.33
CA SER A 301 7.31 11.92 -14.69
C SER A 301 7.82 13.34 -14.94
N LEU A 302 8.11 14.11 -13.89
CA LEU A 302 8.63 15.47 -13.96
C LEU A 302 10.15 15.55 -13.78
N LEU A 303 10.82 14.41 -13.61
CA LEU A 303 12.28 14.33 -13.38
C LEU A 303 13.09 14.22 -14.68
N GLU A 304 12.47 14.45 -15.84
CA GLU A 304 13.18 14.40 -17.11
C GLU A 304 14.36 15.40 -17.09
N SER A 305 15.51 14.98 -17.64
CA SER A 305 16.78 15.73 -17.62
C SER A 305 17.42 15.99 -16.23
N ILE A 306 16.96 15.39 -15.14
CA ILE A 306 17.59 15.53 -13.81
C ILE A 306 18.61 14.40 -13.55
N PRO A 307 19.89 14.71 -13.25
CA PRO A 307 20.88 13.70 -12.84
C PRO A 307 20.46 12.98 -11.55
N GLY A 308 20.62 11.65 -11.51
CA GLY A 308 20.28 10.84 -10.33
C GLY A 308 18.80 10.47 -10.20
N LYS A 309 17.95 10.88 -11.15
CA LYS A 309 16.51 10.57 -11.17
C LYS A 309 16.21 9.08 -10.97
N ASP A 310 17.03 8.18 -11.53
CA ASP A 310 16.79 6.74 -11.49
C ASP A 310 16.83 6.19 -10.05
N HIS A 311 17.67 6.77 -9.19
CA HIS A 311 17.71 6.42 -7.77
C HIS A 311 16.43 6.83 -7.05
N LEU A 312 15.93 8.03 -7.33
CA LEU A 312 14.68 8.52 -6.75
C LEU A 312 13.47 7.74 -7.27
N VAL A 313 13.41 7.47 -8.58
CA VAL A 313 12.37 6.62 -9.20
C VAL A 313 12.36 5.24 -8.54
N ARG A 314 13.53 4.61 -8.40
CA ARG A 314 13.65 3.31 -7.72
C ARG A 314 13.19 3.37 -6.26
N ALA A 315 13.59 4.41 -5.51
CA ALA A 315 13.18 4.57 -4.12
C ALA A 315 11.66 4.77 -3.96
N ILE A 316 11.04 5.60 -4.82
CA ILE A 316 9.59 5.81 -4.84
C ILE A 316 8.86 4.51 -5.17
N ASN A 317 9.31 3.76 -6.18
CA ASN A 317 8.70 2.48 -6.55
C ASN A 317 8.76 1.47 -5.40
N LEU A 318 9.90 1.37 -4.73
CA LEU A 318 10.06 0.51 -3.56
C LEU A 318 9.16 0.95 -2.40
N TYR A 319 9.04 2.26 -2.15
CA TYR A 319 8.16 2.80 -1.11
C TYR A 319 6.68 2.52 -1.40
N LEU A 320 6.24 2.66 -2.65
CA LEU A 320 4.85 2.38 -3.04
C LEU A 320 4.53 0.87 -3.04
N GLU A 321 5.49 0.02 -3.41
CA GLU A 321 5.29 -1.43 -3.48
C GLU A 321 5.30 -2.08 -2.09
N TYR A 322 6.26 -1.71 -1.23
CA TYR A 322 6.47 -2.36 0.06
C TYR A 322 5.83 -1.61 1.23
N LYS A 323 5.54 -0.31 1.08
CA LYS A 323 4.89 0.54 2.09
C LYS A 323 5.51 0.45 3.49
N PRO A 324 6.84 0.54 3.65
CA PRO A 324 7.43 0.66 4.98
C PRO A 324 6.90 1.93 5.67
N PRO A 325 6.83 1.98 7.02
CA PRO A 325 6.60 3.23 7.73
C PRO A 325 7.56 4.32 7.27
N ILE A 326 7.10 5.56 7.14
CA ILE A 326 7.91 6.64 6.55
C ILE A 326 9.16 6.93 7.40
N GLU A 327 9.04 6.76 8.72
CA GLU A 327 10.11 6.90 9.71
C GLU A 327 11.20 5.82 9.52
N GLU A 328 10.81 4.66 8.99
CA GLU A 328 11.68 3.52 8.76
C GLU A 328 12.24 3.44 7.33
N LEU A 329 11.71 4.26 6.42
CA LEU A 329 12.04 4.20 4.99
C LEU A 329 13.55 4.30 4.73
N ARG A 330 14.27 5.13 5.51
CA ARG A 330 15.73 5.21 5.43
C ARG A 330 16.36 3.83 5.64
N TYR A 331 16.02 3.16 6.75
CA TYR A 331 16.59 1.87 7.10
C TYR A 331 16.23 0.82 6.06
N PHE A 332 14.97 0.81 5.61
CA PHE A 332 14.54 -0.06 4.53
C PHE A 332 15.40 0.11 3.28
N LEU A 333 15.66 1.35 2.85
CA LEU A 333 16.47 1.69 1.67
C LEU A 333 17.97 1.35 1.83
N GLU A 334 18.52 1.37 3.04
CA GLU A 334 19.91 0.94 3.33
C GLU A 334 20.17 -0.52 2.93
N PHE A 335 19.13 -1.37 2.99
CA PHE A 335 19.25 -2.79 2.64
C PHE A 335 18.79 -3.11 1.20
N GLN A 336 18.37 -2.12 0.40
CA GLN A 336 18.01 -2.29 -1.02
C GLN A 336 19.24 -2.22 -1.94
N ILE A 337 20.30 -2.90 -1.52
CA ILE A 337 21.58 -3.04 -2.22
C ILE A 337 21.58 -4.36 -3.00
N PRO A 338 22.27 -4.46 -4.16
CA PRO A 338 22.42 -5.74 -4.86
C PRO A 338 22.94 -6.85 -3.95
N ARG A 339 22.41 -8.05 -4.13
CA ARG A 339 22.83 -9.26 -3.42
C ARG A 339 23.73 -10.07 -4.33
N ILE A 340 24.82 -10.59 -3.79
CA ILE A 340 25.82 -11.38 -4.50
C ILE A 340 25.95 -12.74 -3.82
N TRP A 341 26.17 -13.79 -4.60
CA TRP A 341 26.47 -15.12 -4.09
C TRP A 341 27.98 -15.34 -4.00
N ALA A 342 28.44 -15.87 -2.87
CA ALA A 342 29.79 -16.34 -2.66
C ALA A 342 29.82 -17.87 -2.50
N PRO A 343 30.83 -18.58 -3.04
CA PRO A 343 31.90 -18.04 -3.88
C PRO A 343 31.35 -17.59 -5.25
N VAL A 344 31.87 -16.47 -5.77
CA VAL A 344 31.56 -16.01 -7.12
C VAL A 344 32.19 -17.03 -8.07
N ARG A 345 31.36 -17.79 -8.79
CA ARG A 345 31.84 -18.76 -9.76
C ARG A 345 32.22 -18.00 -11.02
N GLU A 346 33.51 -17.86 -11.28
CA GLU A 346 33.96 -17.53 -12.62
C GLU A 346 33.77 -18.79 -13.46
N GLU A 347 32.80 -18.76 -14.39
CA GLU A 347 32.58 -19.81 -15.37
C GLU A 347 33.75 -19.85 -16.36
N PHE A 348 34.93 -20.28 -15.91
CA PHE A 348 35.98 -20.72 -16.81
C PHE A 348 35.73 -22.19 -17.13
N PRO A 349 35.36 -22.55 -18.37
CA PRO A 349 35.21 -23.94 -18.76
C PRO A 349 36.57 -24.62 -18.59
N GLY A 350 36.64 -25.66 -17.75
CA GLY A 350 37.78 -26.58 -17.73
C GLY A 350 38.73 -26.52 -16.53
N HIS A 351 38.49 -25.68 -15.51
CA HIS A 351 39.24 -25.83 -14.25
C HIS A 351 38.70 -27.02 -13.44
N GLN A 352 39.19 -28.22 -13.74
CA GLN A 352 39.10 -29.36 -12.82
C GLN A 352 39.92 -29.04 -11.58
N ARG A 353 39.28 -28.55 -10.51
CA ARG A 353 39.92 -28.45 -9.19
C ARG A 353 40.45 -29.83 -8.82
N LYS A 354 41.77 -29.96 -8.60
CA LYS A 354 42.39 -31.18 -8.04
C LYS A 354 41.68 -31.51 -6.73
N GLU A 355 41.20 -32.74 -6.59
CA GLU A 355 40.33 -33.17 -5.48
C GLU A 355 41.05 -33.06 -4.13
N PRO A 356 40.64 -32.12 -3.24
CA PRO A 356 40.99 -32.26 -1.84
C PRO A 356 40.20 -33.44 -1.24
N VAL A 357 40.80 -34.14 -0.27
CA VAL A 357 40.12 -35.17 0.53
C VAL A 357 39.00 -34.50 1.31
N CYS A 358 37.78 -34.54 0.77
CA CYS A 358 36.61 -33.95 1.42
C CYS A 358 36.11 -34.94 2.49
N PRO A 359 35.80 -34.49 3.72
CA PRO A 359 35.05 -35.32 4.66
C PRO A 359 33.70 -35.71 4.04
N PHE A 360 33.16 -36.86 4.44
CA PHE A 360 31.87 -37.32 3.95
C PHE A 360 30.93 -37.64 5.10
N LEU A 361 29.65 -37.36 4.89
CA LEU A 361 28.55 -37.80 5.72
C LEU A 361 27.96 -39.07 5.10
N GLN A 362 27.71 -40.07 5.95
CA GLN A 362 27.07 -41.31 5.55
C GLN A 362 25.98 -41.62 6.58
N PHE A 363 24.72 -41.51 6.17
CA PHE A 363 23.56 -41.62 7.06
C PHE A 363 23.18 -43.07 7.39
N SER A 364 23.75 -44.05 6.68
CA SER A 364 23.58 -45.48 6.96
C SER A 364 24.85 -46.25 6.62
N ILE A 365 25.07 -47.40 7.25
CA ILE A 365 26.32 -48.20 7.13
C ILE A 365 26.65 -48.56 5.67
N MET A 366 25.63 -48.82 4.85
CA MET A 366 25.76 -49.09 3.40
C MET A 366 25.24 -47.94 2.52
N GLY A 367 25.03 -46.76 3.10
CA GLY A 367 24.44 -45.61 2.41
C GLY A 367 25.41 -44.89 1.48
N GLN A 368 24.86 -44.05 0.60
CA GLN A 368 25.65 -43.19 -0.26
C GLN A 368 26.44 -42.16 0.56
N LYS A 369 27.66 -41.83 0.12
CA LYS A 369 28.53 -40.85 0.75
C LYS A 369 28.25 -39.45 0.18
N LEU A 370 27.88 -38.53 1.05
CA LEU A 370 27.75 -37.10 0.74
C LEU A 370 29.05 -36.40 1.13
N TYR A 371 29.83 -35.97 0.15
CA TYR A 371 31.08 -35.25 0.40
C TYR A 371 30.80 -33.78 0.72
N VAL A 372 31.39 -33.25 1.78
CA VAL A 372 31.19 -31.86 2.21
C VAL A 372 32.47 -31.07 1.94
N SER A 373 32.37 -29.99 1.16
CA SER A 373 33.51 -29.09 0.96
C SER A 373 33.83 -28.36 2.26
N GLN A 374 35.10 -28.37 2.69
CA GLN A 374 35.60 -27.58 3.81
C GLN A 374 36.14 -26.20 3.40
N GLU A 375 35.97 -25.81 2.13
CA GLU A 375 36.43 -24.53 1.64
C GLU A 375 35.70 -23.39 2.37
N GLN A 376 36.47 -22.56 3.06
CA GLN A 376 35.93 -21.41 3.78
C GLN A 376 35.48 -20.34 2.79
N VAL A 377 34.20 -19.98 2.85
CA VAL A 377 33.63 -18.89 2.05
C VAL A 377 33.73 -17.60 2.87
N SER A 378 34.59 -16.67 2.46
CA SER A 378 34.70 -15.35 3.09
C SER A 378 33.94 -14.29 2.29
N VAL A 379 32.96 -13.66 2.93
CA VAL A 379 32.15 -12.56 2.34
C VAL A 379 32.61 -11.18 2.81
N SER A 380 33.80 -11.11 3.43
CA SER A 380 34.30 -9.91 4.13
C SER A 380 33.32 -9.43 5.22
N ARG A 381 33.42 -8.17 5.64
CA ARG A 381 32.50 -7.56 6.62
C ARG A 381 31.22 -7.07 5.95
N LYS A 382 30.50 -7.97 5.27
CA LYS A 382 29.24 -7.67 4.58
C LYS A 382 28.11 -8.53 5.14
N PRO A 383 26.90 -7.98 5.37
CA PRO A 383 25.79 -8.75 5.90
C PRO A 383 25.42 -9.92 4.99
N VAL A 384 25.30 -11.10 5.59
CA VAL A 384 24.77 -12.31 4.95
C VAL A 384 23.24 -12.24 5.00
N THR A 385 22.59 -12.45 3.86
CA THR A 385 21.14 -12.37 3.71
C THR A 385 20.48 -13.72 3.40
N GLY A 386 21.28 -14.74 3.12
CA GLY A 386 20.76 -16.06 2.81
C GLY A 386 21.85 -17.10 2.60
N LEU A 387 21.43 -18.35 2.55
CA LEU A 387 22.29 -19.51 2.33
C LEU A 387 21.60 -20.44 1.33
N SER A 388 22.38 -21.04 0.43
CA SER A 388 21.92 -22.03 -0.52
C SER A 388 22.80 -23.27 -0.43
N LEU A 389 22.16 -24.43 -0.39
CA LEU A 389 22.81 -25.74 -0.42
C LEU A 389 22.65 -26.32 -1.82
N CYS A 390 23.76 -26.67 -2.47
CA CYS A 390 23.76 -27.22 -3.82
C CYS A 390 24.57 -28.51 -3.86
N LEU A 391 24.15 -29.46 -4.70
CA LEU A 391 24.91 -30.66 -4.98
C LEU A 391 25.71 -30.48 -6.27
N GLU A 392 26.98 -30.86 -6.23
CA GLU A 392 27.94 -30.67 -7.31
C GLU A 392 28.63 -31.98 -7.70
N GLY A 393 29.36 -31.90 -8.82
CA GLY A 393 30.11 -33.00 -9.40
C GLY A 393 29.25 -33.89 -10.30
N ALA A 394 29.92 -34.72 -11.11
CA ALA A 394 29.26 -35.62 -12.05
C ALA A 394 28.28 -36.60 -11.37
N LYS A 395 28.54 -36.94 -10.09
CA LYS A 395 27.71 -37.84 -9.28
C LYS A 395 26.69 -37.12 -8.39
N GLN A 396 26.62 -35.79 -8.43
CA GLN A 396 25.70 -34.98 -7.60
C GLN A 396 25.75 -35.33 -6.10
N ASN A 397 26.94 -35.67 -5.60
CA ASN A 397 27.14 -36.16 -4.24
C ASN A 397 28.13 -35.31 -3.45
N ARG A 398 28.40 -34.09 -3.91
CA ARG A 398 29.24 -33.11 -3.23
C ARG A 398 28.40 -31.91 -2.79
N LEU A 399 28.25 -31.72 -1.50
CA LEU A 399 27.56 -30.55 -0.93
C LEU A 399 28.46 -29.32 -1.05
N CYS A 400 27.96 -28.31 -1.75
CA CYS A 400 28.48 -26.95 -1.79
C CYS A 400 27.53 -26.03 -1.01
N ILE A 401 28.12 -25.16 -0.20
CA ILE A 401 27.40 -24.11 0.51
C ILE A 401 27.70 -22.79 -0.19
N GLN A 402 26.66 -22.10 -0.63
CA GLN A 402 26.76 -20.75 -1.15
C GLN A 402 26.12 -19.78 -0.17
N VAL A 403 26.77 -18.64 0.02
CA VAL A 403 26.33 -17.60 0.94
C VAL A 403 25.92 -16.38 0.13
N GLN A 404 24.67 -15.94 0.29
CA GLN A 404 24.20 -14.69 -0.29
C GLN A 404 24.53 -13.55 0.68
N HIS A 405 25.18 -12.50 0.20
CA HIS A 405 25.50 -11.33 0.99
C HIS A 405 25.25 -10.04 0.21
N LEU A 406 25.20 -8.91 0.91
CA LEU A 406 25.09 -7.60 0.25
C LEU A 406 26.38 -7.26 -0.50
N ALA A 407 26.25 -6.64 -1.67
CA ALA A 407 27.38 -6.23 -2.50
C ALA A 407 28.29 -5.23 -1.79
N THR A 408 27.72 -4.32 -1.02
CA THR A 408 28.40 -3.31 -0.22
C THR A 408 27.90 -3.33 1.22
N LEU A 409 28.72 -2.84 2.15
CA LEU A 409 28.34 -2.67 3.55
C LEU A 409 27.36 -1.49 3.66
N PRO A 410 26.13 -1.68 4.19
CA PRO A 410 25.20 -0.57 4.45
C PRO A 410 25.84 0.53 5.29
N LYS A 411 25.55 1.80 4.98
CA LYS A 411 26.21 2.94 5.62
C LYS A 411 25.91 3.01 7.10
N ILE A 412 24.71 2.60 7.50
CA ILE A 412 24.31 2.51 8.90
C ILE A 412 25.18 1.54 9.72
N LEU A 413 25.75 0.51 9.07
CA LEU A 413 26.60 -0.48 9.73
C LEU A 413 28.08 -0.10 9.73
N GLN A 414 28.49 0.88 8.90
CA GLN A 414 29.90 1.31 8.81
C GLN A 414 30.52 1.66 10.18
N PRO A 415 29.86 2.41 11.09
CA PRO A 415 30.45 2.74 12.39
C PRO A 415 30.82 1.52 13.25
N TYR A 416 30.23 0.36 12.97
CA TYR A 416 30.41 -0.86 13.75
C TYR A 416 31.22 -1.93 13.00
N TRP A 417 31.14 -1.95 11.67
CA TRP A 417 31.59 -3.05 10.82
C TRP A 417 32.62 -2.63 9.77
N ASP A 418 32.98 -1.34 9.69
CA ASP A 418 34.03 -0.90 8.79
C ASP A 418 35.37 -1.53 9.16
N THR A 419 36.25 -1.73 8.18
CA THR A 419 37.56 -2.40 8.27
C THR A 419 38.43 -1.92 9.44
N HIS A 420 38.36 -0.63 9.79
CA HIS A 420 39.10 -0.04 10.90
C HIS A 420 38.52 -0.35 12.29
N VAL A 421 37.29 -0.83 12.38
CA VAL A 421 36.68 -1.22 13.65
C VAL A 421 37.26 -2.56 14.09
N ALA A 422 37.81 -2.63 15.30
CA ALA A 422 38.31 -3.88 15.85
C ALA A 422 37.14 -4.80 16.22
N ILE A 423 36.74 -5.65 15.29
CA ILE A 423 35.89 -6.80 15.59
C ILE A 423 36.87 -7.88 16.03
N GLY A 424 36.76 -8.34 17.28
CA GLY A 424 37.63 -9.37 17.84
C GLY A 424 37.67 -10.64 16.98
N ALA A 425 38.50 -11.61 17.35
CA ALA A 425 38.56 -12.88 16.64
C ALA A 425 37.14 -13.48 16.49
N PRO A 426 36.80 -14.05 15.32
CA PRO A 426 35.53 -14.73 15.13
C PRO A 426 35.45 -15.87 16.15
N ASN A 427 34.71 -15.63 17.21
CA ASN A 427 34.46 -16.63 18.24
C ASN A 427 33.33 -17.51 17.72
N TRP A 428 33.66 -18.77 17.42
CA TRP A 428 32.64 -19.78 17.17
C TRP A 428 31.87 -19.94 18.48
N LYS A 429 30.72 -19.28 18.57
CA LYS A 429 29.73 -19.64 19.58
C LYS A 429 29.21 -21.00 19.15
N GLY A 430 29.27 -21.97 20.07
CA GLY A 430 28.64 -23.27 19.86
C GLY A 430 27.17 -23.13 19.48
N PRO A 431 26.47 -24.21 19.12
CA PRO A 431 25.01 -24.18 18.97
C PRO A 431 24.43 -23.46 20.18
N GLU A 432 23.83 -22.28 19.98
CA GLU A 432 23.25 -21.48 21.06
C GLU A 432 21.97 -22.20 21.51
N GLU A 433 22.11 -23.24 22.34
CA GLU A 433 20.97 -23.73 23.10
C GLU A 433 20.54 -22.61 24.06
N GLN A 434 19.46 -21.91 23.68
CA GLN A 434 18.73 -20.91 24.47
C GLN A 434 19.46 -19.58 24.78
N ASP A 435 19.70 -18.71 23.80
CA ASP A 435 19.76 -17.25 24.05
C ASP A 435 18.42 -16.61 23.66
N SER A 436 17.63 -16.22 24.66
CA SER A 436 16.27 -15.65 24.54
C SER A 436 16.18 -14.31 23.79
N ARG A 437 17.31 -13.79 23.28
CA ARG A 437 17.42 -12.52 22.56
C ARG A 437 17.36 -12.65 21.04
N TRP A 438 17.42 -13.87 20.52
CA TRP A 438 17.35 -14.14 19.08
C TRP A 438 16.26 -15.18 18.82
N PHE A 439 15.23 -14.79 18.06
CA PHE A 439 14.26 -15.76 17.56
C PHE A 439 14.89 -16.53 16.40
N GLU A 440 15.09 -17.84 16.56
CA GLU A 440 15.35 -18.71 15.42
C GLU A 440 14.11 -18.69 14.49
N PRO A 441 14.25 -18.34 13.20
CA PRO A 441 13.29 -18.81 12.23
C PRO A 441 13.53 -20.32 12.08
N SER A 442 12.69 -21.12 12.73
CA SER A 442 12.65 -22.57 12.53
C SER A 442 12.23 -22.86 11.08
N LEU A 443 13.20 -22.89 10.17
CA LEU A 443 13.05 -23.53 8.87
C LEU A 443 13.14 -25.03 9.14
N GLU A 444 12.01 -25.60 9.55
CA GLU A 444 11.78 -27.04 9.56
C GLU A 444 11.79 -27.51 8.10
N LEU A 445 12.99 -27.82 7.58
CA LEU A 445 13.15 -28.60 6.37
C LEU A 445 12.88 -30.07 6.73
N SER A 446 11.60 -30.39 6.90
CA SER A 446 11.11 -31.76 6.95
C SER A 446 11.27 -32.37 5.55
N LEU A 447 12.45 -32.95 5.29
CA LEU A 447 12.65 -33.87 4.18
C LEU A 447 11.98 -35.20 4.54
N GLU A 448 10.66 -35.29 4.33
CA GLU A 448 9.96 -36.58 4.31
C GLU A 448 10.42 -37.37 3.08
N PHE A 449 11.38 -38.27 3.27
CA PHE A 449 11.61 -39.35 2.32
C PHE A 449 10.52 -40.41 2.52
N GLY A 450 9.44 -40.31 1.76
CA GLY A 450 8.42 -41.34 1.67
C GLY A 450 9.02 -42.65 1.16
N THR A 451 9.12 -43.64 2.04
CA THR A 451 9.39 -45.04 1.68
C THR A 451 8.16 -45.61 0.98
N LEU A 452 8.30 -45.86 -0.33
CA LEU A 452 7.33 -46.60 -1.13
C LEU A 452 7.33 -48.08 -0.68
N ASP A 453 6.29 -48.48 0.05
CA ASP A 453 6.09 -49.85 0.52
C ASP A 453 5.74 -50.77 -0.68
N ARG A 454 6.62 -51.74 -0.97
CA ARG A 454 6.36 -52.81 -1.95
C ARG A 454 5.48 -53.87 -1.29
N ARG A 455 4.18 -53.87 -1.59
CA ARG A 455 3.35 -55.07 -1.46
C ARG A 455 3.10 -55.68 -2.83
N THR A 456 3.92 -56.65 -3.19
CA THR A 456 3.57 -57.72 -4.12
C THR A 456 2.92 -58.85 -3.31
N SER A 457 1.62 -59.09 -3.51
CA SER A 457 0.99 -60.37 -3.20
C SER A 457 0.47 -60.96 -4.51
N CYS A 458 1.13 -62.01 -4.99
CA CYS A 458 0.55 -62.97 -5.92
C CYS A 458 0.07 -64.17 -5.10
N THR A 459 -1.18 -64.57 -5.37
CA THR A 459 -1.95 -65.74 -4.91
C THR A 459 -2.23 -65.88 -3.43
#